data_AF-A0A6N8X8I1-F1
#
_entry.id   AF-A0A6N8X8I1-F1
#
_cell.length_a   1.000
_cell.length_b   1.000
_cell.length_c   1.000
_cell.angle_alpha   90.00
_cell.angle_beta   90.00
_cell.angle_gamma   90.00
#
_symmetry.space_group_name_H-M   'P 1'
#
loop_
_entity.id
_entity.type
_entity.pdbx_description
1 polymer ?
#
loop_
_entity_poly.entity_id
_entity_poly.type
_entity_poly.pdbx_seq_one_letter_code
_entity_poly.pdbx_strand_id
1 'polypeptide(L)'
;MVSRLGSVPESPGGGTFGEGTSFPLEGAHREVEAKFLIEDAGLVGDLVDSLESHDVRSDSAVDVLDDYWDTPDWRLFRAGWAYRWRDCSGNKRMMLKSFKLGDGIVQR
;
A
#
# COMPACT_ATOMS: atom_id res chain seq x y z
N MET A 1 5.35 -58.26 -0.47
CA MET A 1 4.07 -57.67 -0.92
C MET A 1 4.38 -56.23 -1.30
N VAL A 2 4.37 -55.93 -2.61
CA VAL A 2 4.79 -54.65 -3.20
C VAL A 2 3.55 -53.95 -3.73
N SER A 3 3.29 -52.71 -3.30
CA SER A 3 2.27 -51.81 -3.86
C SER A 3 2.91 -50.43 -3.98
N ARG A 4 3.54 -50.13 -5.11
CA ARG A 4 3.05 -49.39 -6.29
C ARG A 4 2.68 -47.92 -6.00
N LEU A 5 3.60 -47.07 -6.45
CA LEU A 5 3.50 -45.63 -6.66
C LEU A 5 2.26 -45.28 -7.50
N GLY A 6 1.51 -44.28 -7.05
CA GLY A 6 0.42 -43.66 -7.80
C GLY A 6 0.96 -42.75 -8.90
N SER A 7 0.37 -42.87 -10.08
CA SER A 7 0.74 -42.21 -11.32
C SER A 7 0.45 -40.70 -11.32
N VAL A 8 1.39 -39.92 -11.85
CA VAL A 8 1.18 -38.52 -12.24
C VAL A 8 0.49 -38.48 -13.60
N PRO A 9 -0.62 -37.74 -13.78
CA PRO A 9 -1.12 -37.44 -15.10
C PRO A 9 -0.34 -36.26 -15.68
N GLU A 10 0.40 -36.50 -16.77
CA GLU A 10 0.81 -35.44 -17.70
C GLU A 10 -0.30 -35.17 -18.71
N SER A 11 -0.49 -33.89 -19.05
CA SER A 11 -0.78 -33.32 -20.39
C SER A 11 -1.68 -32.07 -20.28
N PRO A 12 -1.80 -31.21 -21.31
CA PRO A 12 -0.80 -30.74 -22.27
C PRO A 12 -0.89 -29.20 -22.50
N GLY A 13 0.11 -28.64 -23.20
CA GLY A 13 -0.15 -27.61 -24.23
C GLY A 13 -0.30 -26.15 -23.79
N GLY A 14 0.49 -25.29 -24.41
CA GLY A 14 0.45 -23.84 -24.24
C GLY A 14 -0.83 -23.18 -24.76
N GLY A 15 -1.13 -22.02 -24.19
CA GLY A 15 -2.23 -21.16 -24.59
C GLY A 15 -2.13 -19.81 -23.88
N THR A 16 -1.49 -18.86 -24.55
CA THR A 16 -1.66 -17.39 -24.48
C THR A 16 -2.00 -16.76 -23.13
N PHE A 17 -1.09 -15.93 -22.61
CA PHE A 17 -1.39 -14.88 -21.64
C PHE A 17 -2.48 -13.97 -22.21
N GLY A 18 -3.73 -14.25 -21.81
CA GLY A 18 -4.91 -13.50 -22.21
C GLY A 18 -4.86 -12.08 -21.66
N GLU A 19 -5.35 -11.17 -22.48
CA GLU A 19 -5.53 -9.74 -22.25
C GLU A 19 -5.94 -9.41 -20.81
N GLY A 20 -5.31 -8.34 -20.29
CA GLY A 20 -5.57 -7.82 -18.97
C GLY A 20 -7.05 -7.65 -18.71
N THR A 21 -7.59 -8.52 -17.87
CA THR A 21 -8.86 -8.32 -17.22
C THR A 21 -8.73 -7.10 -16.32
N SER A 22 -9.17 -5.95 -16.83
CA SER A 22 -9.43 -4.78 -15.99
C SER A 22 -10.59 -5.16 -15.08
N PHE A 23 -10.29 -5.67 -13.89
CA PHE A 23 -11.28 -5.80 -12.85
C PHE A 23 -11.78 -4.37 -12.52
N PRO A 24 -13.08 -4.08 -12.65
CA PRO A 24 -13.59 -2.81 -12.16
C PRO A 24 -13.38 -2.81 -10.64
N LEU A 25 -12.48 -1.94 -10.18
CA LEU A 25 -12.20 -1.75 -8.77
C LEU A 25 -13.33 -0.90 -8.16
N GLU A 26 -14.53 -1.47 -8.02
CA GLU A 26 -15.54 -0.90 -7.14
C GLU A 26 -14.92 -0.78 -5.73
N GLY A 27 -14.67 0.45 -5.27
CA GLY A 27 -13.96 0.73 -4.02
C GLY A 27 -12.47 1.05 -4.14
N ALA A 28 -11.88 1.16 -5.34
CA ALA A 28 -10.55 1.76 -5.45
C ALA A 28 -10.61 3.28 -5.26
N HIS A 29 -9.95 3.74 -4.21
CA HIS A 29 -9.77 5.16 -3.95
C HIS A 29 -8.52 5.68 -4.66
N ARG A 30 -8.63 6.88 -5.25
CA ARG A 30 -7.46 7.66 -5.66
C ARG A 30 -7.05 8.55 -4.51
N GLU A 31 -5.83 8.38 -4.04
CA GLU A 31 -5.22 9.24 -3.02
C GLU A 31 -4.43 10.37 -3.70
N VAL A 32 -4.62 11.60 -3.25
CA VAL A 32 -3.82 12.78 -3.63
C VAL A 32 -3.27 13.38 -2.35
N GLU A 33 -1.95 13.47 -2.25
CA GLU A 33 -1.27 13.84 -1.01
C GLU A 33 0.01 14.64 -1.33
N ALA A 34 0.32 15.63 -0.50
CA ALA A 34 1.61 16.33 -0.48
C ALA A 34 2.30 16.05 0.87
N LYS A 35 3.59 15.69 0.83
CA LYS A 35 4.37 15.39 2.03
C LYS A 35 5.58 16.31 2.12
N PHE A 36 5.82 16.83 3.31
CA PHE A 36 6.96 17.67 3.62
C PHE A 36 7.68 17.06 4.82
N LEU A 37 9.01 16.94 4.71
CA LEU A 37 9.83 16.51 5.83
C LEU A 37 10.09 17.71 6.73
N ILE A 38 9.78 17.60 8.02
CA ILE A 38 10.15 18.58 9.03
C ILE A 38 11.46 18.10 9.65
N GLU A 39 12.55 18.81 9.40
CA GLU A 39 13.90 18.39 9.82
C GLU A 39 14.13 18.51 11.34
N ASP A 40 13.48 19.48 11.97
CA ASP A 40 13.54 19.70 13.42
C ASP A 40 12.16 19.46 14.05
N ALA A 41 12.06 18.38 14.84
CA ALA A 41 10.84 18.01 15.54
C ALA A 41 10.38 19.08 16.55
N GLY A 42 11.29 19.95 17.04
CA GLY A 42 10.94 21.07 17.91
C GLY A 42 10.02 22.09 17.24
N LEU A 43 10.00 22.15 15.91
CA LEU A 43 9.17 23.08 15.14
C LEU A 43 7.73 22.59 14.94
N VAL A 44 7.41 21.35 15.31
CA VAL A 44 6.06 20.79 15.08
C VAL A 44 5.00 21.56 15.85
N GLY A 45 5.29 22.02 17.08
CA GLY A 45 4.38 22.83 17.88
C GLY A 45 4.04 24.15 17.19
N ASP A 46 5.06 24.94 16.86
CA ASP A 46 4.91 26.23 16.16
C ASP A 46 4.17 26.07 14.82
N LEU A 47 4.42 24.97 14.10
CA LEU A 47 3.71 24.66 12.87
C LEU A 47 2.22 24.40 13.13
N VAL A 48 1.86 23.60 14.13
CA VAL A 48 0.47 23.34 14.49
C VAL A 48 -0.23 24.63 14.91
N ASP A 49 0.42 25.46 15.73
CA ASP A 49 -0.12 26.75 16.17
C ASP A 49 -0.35 27.70 14.97
N SER A 50 0.55 27.70 13.99
CA SER A 50 0.38 28.52 12.77
C SER A 50 -0.86 28.13 11.95
N LEU A 51 -1.30 26.88 12.03
CA LEU A 51 -2.47 26.36 11.30
C LEU A 51 -3.80 26.82 11.91
N GLU A 52 -3.82 27.33 13.15
CA GLU A 52 -5.05 27.86 13.79
C GLU A 52 -5.69 29.01 13.01
N SER A 53 -4.90 29.73 12.19
CA SER A 53 -5.37 30.79 11.31
C SER A 53 -6.15 30.28 10.08
N HIS A 54 -6.19 28.97 9.86
CA HIS A 54 -6.84 28.31 8.74
C HIS A 54 -8.04 27.48 9.24
N ASP A 55 -8.91 27.06 8.31
CA ASP A 55 -10.03 26.15 8.61
C ASP A 55 -9.52 24.71 8.80
N VAL A 56 -8.79 24.48 9.90
CA VAL A 56 -8.25 23.19 10.28
C VAL A 56 -8.98 22.70 11.51
N ARG A 57 -9.58 21.51 11.39
CA ARG A 57 -10.16 20.82 12.54
C ARG A 57 -9.04 20.19 13.36
N SER A 58 -8.91 20.64 14.61
CA SER A 58 -8.08 19.95 15.60
C SER A 58 -8.69 18.59 15.92
N ASP A 59 -7.85 17.55 15.90
CA ASP A 59 -8.17 16.21 16.38
C ASP A 59 -7.06 15.76 17.33
N SER A 60 -7.37 14.84 18.23
CA SER A 60 -6.37 14.31 19.15
C SER A 60 -5.30 13.54 18.39
N ALA A 61 -4.06 13.61 18.88
CA ALA A 61 -3.01 12.71 18.42
C ALA A 61 -3.46 11.26 18.64
N VAL A 62 -3.35 10.44 17.60
CA VAL A 62 -3.67 9.01 17.64
C VAL A 62 -2.43 8.19 17.36
N ASP A 63 -2.25 7.13 18.14
CA ASP A 63 -1.21 6.15 17.85
C ASP A 63 -1.61 5.33 16.62
N VAL A 64 -0.68 5.27 15.65
CA VAL A 64 -0.83 4.50 14.43
C VAL A 64 0.33 3.53 14.33
N LEU A 65 0.04 2.24 14.32
CA LEU A 65 1.02 1.18 14.07
C LEU A 65 0.82 0.61 12.67
N ASP A 66 1.85 0.71 11.83
CA ASP A 66 1.86 0.13 10.48
C ASP A 66 2.83 -1.06 10.41
N ASP A 67 2.31 -2.25 10.10
CA ASP A 67 3.11 -3.43 9.75
C ASP A 67 3.17 -3.57 8.23
N TYR A 68 4.36 -3.41 7.65
CA TYR A 68 4.59 -3.59 6.22
C TYR A 68 4.97 -5.03 5.92
N TRP A 69 4.32 -5.59 4.90
CA TRP A 69 4.54 -6.97 4.48
C TRP A 69 4.94 -6.99 3.02
N ASP A 70 6.01 -7.72 2.74
CA ASP A 70 6.44 -8.06 1.39
C ASP A 70 6.96 -9.50 1.40
N THR A 71 7.22 -10.05 0.22
CA THR A 71 7.92 -11.32 0.10
C THR A 71 9.40 -11.15 0.45
N PRO A 72 10.14 -12.22 0.80
CA PRO A 72 11.58 -12.13 1.04
C PRO A 72 12.37 -11.57 -0.15
N ASP A 73 11.84 -11.76 -1.36
CA ASP A 73 12.37 -11.20 -2.59
C ASP A 73 11.76 -9.84 -2.95
N TRP A 74 10.93 -9.17 -2.14
CA TRP A 74 10.44 -7.80 -2.38
C TRP A 74 9.58 -7.67 -3.64
N ARG A 75 8.73 -8.66 -3.87
CA ARG A 75 7.95 -8.77 -5.10
C ARG A 75 6.88 -7.69 -5.21
N LEU A 76 6.25 -7.29 -4.11
CA LEU A 76 5.23 -6.23 -4.12
C LEU A 76 5.87 -4.89 -4.45
N PHE A 77 6.95 -4.55 -3.76
CA PHE A 77 7.70 -3.32 -4.02
C PHE A 77 8.14 -3.22 -5.48
N ARG A 78 8.78 -4.27 -6.01
CA ARG A 78 9.22 -4.28 -7.43
C ARG A 78 8.07 -4.19 -8.41
N ALA A 79 6.91 -4.71 -8.07
CA ALA A 79 5.70 -4.61 -8.88
C ALA A 79 5.03 -3.22 -8.77
N GLY A 80 5.58 -2.31 -7.97
CA GLY A 80 5.05 -0.96 -7.81
C GLY A 80 3.96 -0.85 -6.74
N TRP A 81 4.00 -1.67 -5.69
CA TRP A 81 2.99 -1.72 -4.64
C TRP A 81 3.58 -1.68 -3.23
N ALA A 82 2.79 -1.17 -2.28
CA ALA A 82 3.00 -1.31 -0.85
C ALA A 82 1.78 -1.96 -0.22
N TYR A 83 2.00 -2.99 0.60
CA TYR A 83 0.96 -3.64 1.40
C TYR A 83 1.25 -3.46 2.89
N ARG A 84 0.23 -3.05 3.65
CA ARG A 84 0.35 -2.84 5.09
C ARG A 84 -0.90 -3.24 5.85
N TRP A 85 -0.70 -3.60 7.12
CA TRP A 85 -1.75 -3.65 8.12
C TRP A 85 -1.58 -2.43 9.01
N ARG A 86 -2.64 -1.64 9.16
CA ARG A 86 -2.67 -0.50 10.06
C ARG A 86 -3.57 -0.79 11.25
N ASP A 87 -3.05 -0.58 12.44
CA ASP A 87 -3.82 -0.58 13.68
C ASP A 87 -3.95 0.87 14.19
N CYS A 88 -5.20 1.32 14.33
CA CYS A 88 -5.55 2.58 14.98
C CYS A 88 -6.45 2.28 16.18
N SER A 89 -5.87 2.29 17.38
CA SER A 89 -6.60 2.05 18.65
C SER A 89 -7.42 0.74 18.66
N GLY A 90 -6.84 -0.35 18.14
CA GLY A 90 -7.47 -1.67 18.04
C GLY A 90 -8.29 -1.90 16.76
N ASN A 91 -8.50 -0.86 15.95
CA ASN A 91 -9.17 -0.97 14.65
C ASN A 91 -8.16 -1.30 13.56
N LYS A 92 -8.17 -2.55 13.11
CA LYS A 92 -7.25 -3.04 12.09
C LYS A 92 -7.81 -2.89 10.68
N ARG A 93 -7.00 -2.35 9.77
CA ARG A 93 -7.32 -2.24 8.34
C ARG A 93 -6.15 -2.70 7.48
N MET A 94 -6.44 -3.54 6.50
CA MET A 94 -5.51 -3.91 5.44
C MET A 94 -5.56 -2.88 4.32
N MET A 95 -4.40 -2.49 3.81
CA MET A 95 -4.30 -1.54 2.69
C MET A 95 -3.28 -2.02 1.67
N LEU A 96 -3.63 -1.89 0.39
CA LEU A 96 -2.74 -2.08 -0.74
C LEU A 96 -2.73 -0.78 -1.55
N LYS A 97 -1.56 -0.16 -1.70
CA LYS A 97 -1.38 1.09 -2.45
C LYS A 97 -0.45 0.85 -3.61
N SER A 98 -0.91 1.13 -4.84
CA SER A 98 -0.01 1.21 -5.99
C SER A 98 0.76 2.52 -5.95
N PHE A 99 2.03 2.49 -6.27
CA PHE A 99 2.85 3.69 -6.42
C PHE A 99 2.57 4.49 -7.67
N LYS A 100 1.60 4.07 -8.53
CA LYS A 100 1.29 4.66 -9.84
C LYS A 100 1.85 6.09 -9.92
N LEU A 101 3.08 6.18 -10.43
CA LEU A 101 3.59 7.44 -10.92
C LEU A 101 2.66 7.70 -12.09
N GLY A 102 1.58 8.46 -11.85
CA GLY A 102 1.00 9.18 -12.96
C GLY A 102 2.16 9.94 -13.60
N ASP A 103 2.16 10.06 -14.91
CA ASP A 103 3.18 10.77 -15.70
C ASP A 103 3.30 12.28 -15.35
N GLY A 104 2.80 12.71 -14.19
CA GLY A 104 2.90 14.04 -13.60
C GLY A 104 4.14 14.17 -12.72
N ILE A 105 4.99 15.09 -13.16
CA ILE A 105 6.21 15.57 -12.51
C ILE A 105 5.98 15.87 -11.03
N VAL A 106 6.70 15.16 -10.15
CA VAL A 106 6.98 15.67 -8.80
C VAL A 106 7.98 16.81 -8.97
N GLN A 107 7.51 18.06 -8.89
CA GLN A 107 8.41 19.21 -8.82
C GLN A 107 9.09 19.19 -7.45
N ARG A 108 10.42 19.08 -7.47
CA ARG A 108 11.29 19.35 -6.33
C ARG A 108 11.47 20.85 -6.16
#